data_AF-A0A924RKE4-F1
#
_entry.id   AF-A0A924RKE4-F1
#
_cell.length_a   1.000
_cell.length_b   1.000
_cell.length_c   1.000
_cell.angle_alpha   90.00
_cell.angle_beta   90.00
_cell.angle_gamma   90.00
#
_symmetry.space_group_name_H-M   'P 1'
#
loop_
_entity.id
_entity.type
_entity.pdbx_description
1 polymer ?
#
loop_
_entity_poly.entity_id
_entity_poly.type
_entity_poly.pdbx_seq_one_letter_code
_entity_poly.pdbx_strand_id
1 'polypeptide(L)'
;SVADWLRPADERTHLGRFVQSAIDGGAWQVVARKAEQNLTILFSSVLSVLIPVGALFVALVLMRPSSWGARALALAYDRSPTLRRGLACLLVLLGIGFAVNDSGTAIPAIGAMLAIPLVIAASMRALQDDD
;
A
#
# COMPACT_ATOMS: atom_id res chain seq x y z
N SER A 1 0.49 -21.54 11.77
CA SER A 1 -0.96 -21.40 11.54
C SER A 1 -1.68 -22.05 12.72
N VAL A 2 -3.01 -21.95 12.87
CA VAL A 2 -3.71 -22.57 14.02
C VAL A 2 -3.41 -24.07 14.12
N ALA A 3 -3.25 -24.75 12.98
CA ALA A 3 -2.79 -26.15 12.93
C ALA A 3 -1.38 -26.36 13.51
N ASP A 4 -0.47 -25.38 13.37
CA ASP A 4 0.87 -25.42 13.96
C ASP A 4 0.85 -25.14 15.47
N TRP A 5 -0.13 -24.37 15.96
CA TRP A 5 -0.33 -24.14 17.39
C TRP A 5 -0.78 -25.40 18.14
N LEU A 6 -1.48 -26.32 17.47
CA LEU A 6 -1.90 -27.60 18.04
C LEU A 6 -0.74 -28.58 18.25
N ARG A 7 0.45 -28.30 17.71
CA ARG A 7 1.65 -29.11 17.93
C ARG A 7 2.19 -28.94 19.37
N PRO A 8 2.92 -29.95 19.88
CA PRO A 8 3.69 -29.83 21.13
C PRO A 8 4.53 -28.56 21.16
N ALA A 9 4.66 -27.92 22.33
CA ALA A 9 5.20 -26.57 22.45
C ALA A 9 6.64 -26.42 21.92
N ASP A 10 7.41 -27.48 22.00
CA ASP A 10 8.79 -27.65 21.51
C ASP A 10 8.88 -27.78 19.98
N GLU A 11 7.81 -28.18 19.30
CA GLU A 11 7.76 -28.34 17.84
C GLU A 11 7.06 -27.18 17.11
N ARG A 12 6.53 -26.20 17.86
CA ARG A 12 5.82 -25.05 17.28
C ARG A 12 6.77 -24.15 16.52
N THR A 13 6.42 -23.83 15.27
CA THR A 13 7.12 -22.79 14.52
C THR A 13 6.88 -21.41 15.16
N HIS A 14 7.56 -20.38 14.65
CA HIS A 14 7.32 -18.99 15.04
C HIS A 14 5.84 -18.58 14.92
N LEU A 15 5.10 -19.16 13.98
CA LEU A 15 3.69 -18.85 13.77
C LEU A 15 2.79 -19.54 14.80
N GLY A 16 3.09 -20.78 15.22
CA GLY A 16 2.38 -21.46 16.31
C GLY A 16 2.63 -20.80 17.67
N ARG A 17 3.86 -20.32 17.92
CA ARG A 17 4.19 -19.51 19.12
C ARG A 17 3.50 -18.15 19.12
N PHE A 18 3.37 -17.50 17.96
CA PHE A 18 2.60 -16.26 17.86
C PHE A 18 1.12 -16.44 18.20
N VAL A 19 0.48 -17.52 17.75
CA VAL A 19 -0.92 -17.83 18.11
C VAL A 19 -1.06 -18.03 19.63
N GLN A 20 -0.12 -18.75 20.25
CA GLN A 20 -0.08 -18.88 21.71
C GLN A 20 0.05 -17.51 22.39
N SER A 21 1.01 -16.68 21.97
CA SER A 21 1.17 -15.31 22.49
C SER A 21 -0.05 -14.43 22.23
N ALA A 22 -0.83 -14.67 21.17
CA ALA A 22 -2.07 -13.94 20.92
C ALA A 22 -3.19 -14.32 21.90
N ILE A 23 -3.33 -15.62 22.19
CA ILE A 23 -4.28 -16.14 23.18
C ILE A 23 -3.89 -15.68 24.59
N ASP A 24 -2.59 -15.67 24.90
CA ASP A 24 -2.04 -15.23 26.19
C ASP A 24 -2.04 -13.70 26.37
N GLY A 25 -2.60 -12.95 25.42
CA GLY A 25 -2.71 -11.48 25.47
C GLY A 25 -1.45 -10.70 25.07
N GLY A 26 -0.37 -11.38 24.67
CA GLY A 26 0.89 -10.80 24.20
C GLY A 26 0.88 -10.30 22.75
N ALA A 27 -0.14 -10.63 21.95
CA ALA A 27 -0.26 -10.12 20.56
C ALA A 27 -0.25 -8.60 20.49
N TRP A 28 -0.90 -7.93 21.46
CA TRP A 28 -0.94 -6.47 21.50
C TRP A 28 0.45 -5.85 21.64
N GLN A 29 1.34 -6.46 22.42
CA GLN A 29 2.71 -5.95 22.62
C GLN A 29 3.56 -6.13 21.36
N VAL A 30 3.32 -7.17 20.57
CA VAL A 30 3.99 -7.36 19.28
C VAL A 30 3.54 -6.29 18.29
N VAL A 31 2.23 -6.05 18.20
CA VAL A 31 1.65 -5.02 17.32
C VAL A 31 2.14 -3.63 17.75
N ALA A 32 2.11 -3.32 19.05
CA ALA A 32 2.56 -2.03 19.58
C ALA A 32 4.03 -1.76 19.28
N ARG A 33 4.93 -2.76 19.47
CA ARG A 33 6.35 -2.62 19.12
C ARG A 33 6.58 -2.38 17.63
N LYS A 34 5.85 -3.09 16.75
CA LYS A 34 5.91 -2.86 15.30
C LYS A 34 5.41 -1.47 14.91
N ALA A 35 4.32 -1.02 15.52
CA ALA A 35 3.77 0.31 15.31
C ALA A 35 4.76 1.40 15.75
N GLU A 36 5.38 1.24 16.92
CA GLU A 36 6.41 2.14 17.43
C GLU A 36 7.61 2.21 16.47
N GLN A 37 8.14 1.06 16.02
CA GLN A 37 9.24 1.01 15.06
C GLN A 37 8.89 1.71 13.74
N ASN A 38 7.70 1.46 13.19
CA ASN A 38 7.23 2.14 11.98
C ASN A 38 7.15 3.66 12.18
N LEU A 39 6.66 4.12 13.34
CA LEU A 39 6.56 5.54 13.66
C LEU A 39 7.95 6.18 13.82
N THR A 40 8.88 5.51 14.49
CA THR A 40 10.28 5.95 14.61
C THR A 40 10.93 6.10 13.23
N ILE A 41 10.74 5.12 12.33
CA ILE A 41 11.27 5.19 10.96
C ILE A 41 10.62 6.33 10.18
N LEU A 42 9.30 6.49 10.29
CA LEU A 42 8.55 7.52 9.58
C LEU A 42 9.06 8.93 9.91
N PHE A 43 9.31 9.19 11.20
CA PHE A 43 9.78 10.48 11.70
C PHE A 43 11.30 10.57 11.88
N SER A 44 12.06 9.57 11.45
CA SER A 44 13.53 9.57 11.52
C SER A 44 14.17 10.66 10.65
N SER A 45 13.50 11.07 9.58
CA SER A 45 13.98 12.09 8.64
C SER A 45 12.81 12.73 7.89
N VAL A 46 12.98 13.98 7.48
CA VAL A 46 12.03 14.69 6.59
C VAL A 46 11.82 13.94 5.28
N LEU A 47 12.87 13.30 4.74
CA LEU A 47 12.78 12.49 3.53
C LEU A 47 11.84 11.27 3.72
N SER A 48 11.88 10.65 4.90
CA SER A 48 11.02 9.50 5.24
C SER A 48 9.55 9.88 5.29
N VAL A 49 9.22 11.11 5.70
CA VAL A 49 7.86 11.66 5.71
C VAL A 49 7.38 12.03 4.31
N LEU A 50 8.29 12.47 3.42
CA LEU A 50 7.92 12.81 2.04
C LEU A 50 7.42 11.60 1.25
N ILE A 51 7.87 10.39 1.56
CA ILE A 51 7.46 9.17 0.86
C ILE A 51 5.95 8.89 1.01
N PRO A 52 5.37 8.75 2.22
CA PRO A 52 3.93 8.54 2.38
C PRO A 52 3.11 9.77 1.93
N VAL A 53 3.62 10.99 2.11
CA VAL A 53 2.94 12.21 1.64
C VAL A 53 2.86 12.24 0.12
N GLY A 54 3.96 11.95 -0.57
CA GLY A 54 4.02 11.86 -2.03
C GLY A 54 3.13 10.73 -2.56
N ALA A 55 3.13 9.57 -1.91
CA ALA A 55 2.24 8.48 -2.27
C ALA A 55 0.75 8.84 -2.07
N LEU A 56 0.41 9.52 -0.97
CA LEU A 56 -0.93 10.02 -0.74
C LEU A 56 -1.32 11.06 -1.80
N PHE A 57 -0.42 11.97 -2.15
CA PHE A 57 -0.64 12.95 -3.21
C PHE A 57 -0.94 12.26 -4.55
N VAL A 58 -0.13 11.28 -4.95
CA VAL A 58 -0.37 10.49 -6.17
C VAL A 58 -1.73 9.80 -6.10
N ALA A 59 -2.07 9.17 -4.97
CA ALA A 59 -3.37 8.53 -4.78
C ALA A 59 -4.54 9.52 -4.97
N LEU A 60 -4.43 10.73 -4.43
CA LEU A 60 -5.45 11.77 -4.57
C LEU A 60 -5.60 12.25 -6.02
N VAL A 61 -4.49 12.44 -6.74
CA VAL A 61 -4.50 12.78 -8.17
C VAL A 61 -5.20 11.69 -8.98
N LEU A 62 -4.92 10.41 -8.70
CA LEU A 62 -5.56 9.28 -9.37
C LEU A 62 -7.07 9.19 -9.09
N MET A 63 -7.53 9.60 -7.90
CA MET A 63 -8.94 9.56 -7.51
C MET A 63 -9.78 10.68 -8.15
N ARG A 64 -9.18 11.85 -8.45
CA ARG A 64 -9.91 12.99 -9.02
C ARG A 64 -9.14 13.71 -10.14
N PRO A 65 -8.82 13.06 -11.27
CA PRO A 65 -7.99 13.64 -12.32
C PRO A 65 -8.53 14.97 -12.91
N SER A 66 -9.86 15.08 -13.06
CA SER A 66 -10.51 16.26 -13.63
C SER A 66 -10.36 17.53 -12.77
N SER A 67 -10.27 17.41 -11.44
CA SER A 67 -10.12 18.58 -10.56
C SER A 67 -8.68 19.10 -10.47
N TRP A 68 -7.71 18.37 -11.02
CA TRP A 68 -6.29 18.68 -10.94
C TRP A 68 -5.63 18.92 -12.31
N GLY A 69 -6.43 19.14 -13.35
CA GLY A 69 -5.91 19.44 -14.70
C GLY A 69 -5.35 18.24 -15.47
N ALA A 70 -5.55 17.00 -15.00
CA ALA A 70 -5.08 15.79 -15.66
C ALA A 70 -6.07 15.33 -16.75
N ARG A 71 -6.30 16.17 -17.77
CA ARG A 71 -7.29 15.89 -18.84
C ARG A 71 -7.04 14.58 -19.57
N ALA A 72 -5.77 14.26 -19.83
CA ALA A 72 -5.37 13.01 -20.47
C ALA A 72 -5.75 11.76 -19.64
N LEU A 73 -5.64 11.86 -18.31
CA LEU A 73 -6.04 10.77 -17.41
C LEU A 73 -7.56 10.64 -17.31
N ALA A 74 -8.30 11.76 -17.34
CA ALA A 74 -9.75 11.74 -17.40
C ALA A 74 -10.24 11.03 -18.68
N LEU A 75 -9.64 11.36 -19.83
CA LEU A 75 -9.94 10.70 -21.10
C LEU A 75 -9.64 9.18 -21.04
N ALA A 76 -8.51 8.80 -20.44
CA ALA A 76 -8.18 7.38 -20.25
C ALA A 76 -9.18 6.64 -19.36
N TYR A 77 -9.75 7.30 -18.35
CA TYR A 77 -10.80 6.72 -17.51
C TYR A 77 -12.14 6.58 -18.25
N ASP A 78 -12.48 7.54 -19.10
CA ASP A 78 -13.71 7.48 -19.91
C ASP A 78 -13.63 6.37 -20.95
N ARG A 79 -12.47 6.20 -21.61
CA ARG A 79 -12.23 5.12 -22.58
C ARG A 79 -12.11 3.75 -21.91
N SER A 80 -11.58 3.68 -20.69
CA SER A 80 -11.40 2.43 -19.94
C SER A 80 -11.93 2.55 -18.51
N PRO A 81 -13.23 2.26 -18.27
CA PRO A 81 -13.82 2.33 -16.94
C PRO A 81 -13.21 1.35 -15.92
N THR A 82 -12.53 0.31 -16.39
CA THR A 82 -11.82 -0.66 -15.53
C THR A 82 -10.53 -0.06 -14.97
N LEU A 83 -9.87 0.88 -15.67
CA LEU A 83 -8.62 1.51 -15.23
C LEU A 83 -8.81 2.21 -13.89
N ARG A 84 -9.86 3.03 -13.75
CA ARG A 84 -10.16 3.72 -12.48
C ARG A 84 -10.38 2.75 -11.33
N ARG A 85 -11.10 1.65 -11.58
CA ARG A 85 -11.37 0.61 -10.57
C ARG A 85 -10.10 -0.16 -10.21
N GLY A 86 -9.28 -0.51 -11.21
CA GLY A 86 -8.00 -1.19 -11.01
C GLY A 86 -7.03 -0.36 -10.18
N LEU A 87 -6.91 0.94 -10.46
CA LEU A 87 -6.09 1.85 -9.66
C LEU A 87 -6.62 2.02 -8.24
N ALA A 88 -7.94 2.07 -8.06
CA ALA A 88 -8.53 2.07 -6.72
C ALA A 88 -8.21 0.78 -5.94
N CYS A 89 -8.33 -0.39 -6.57
CA CYS A 89 -7.93 -1.66 -5.98
C CYS A 89 -6.44 -1.68 -5.64
N LEU A 90 -5.58 -1.19 -6.53
CA LEU A 90 -4.15 -1.07 -6.29
C LEU A 90 -3.85 -0.17 -5.08
N LEU A 91 -4.50 0.99 -4.98
CA LEU A 91 -4.35 1.89 -3.83
C LEU A 91 -4.78 1.23 -2.51
N VAL A 92 -5.90 0.49 -2.51
CA VAL A 92 -6.33 -0.27 -1.33
C VAL A 92 -5.30 -1.33 -0.95
N LEU A 93 -4.81 -2.11 -1.91
CA LEU A 93 -3.79 -3.13 -1.67
C LEU A 93 -2.48 -2.54 -1.17
N LEU A 94 -2.04 -1.41 -1.71
CA LEU A 94 -0.87 -0.69 -1.24
C LEU A 94 -1.07 -0.13 0.17
N GLY A 95 -2.26 0.38 0.49
CA GLY A 95 -2.61 0.84 1.84
C GLY A 95 -2.59 -0.30 2.87
N ILE A 96 -3.16 -1.44 2.52
CA ILE A 96 -3.09 -2.66 3.36
C ILE A 96 -1.64 -3.12 3.50
N GLY A 97 -0.89 -3.17 2.40
CA GLY A 97 0.52 -3.57 2.41
C GLY A 97 1.39 -2.64 3.26
N PHE A 98 1.17 -1.32 3.17
CA PHE A 98 1.82 -0.32 4.02
C PHE A 98 1.53 -0.58 5.50
N ALA A 99 0.26 -0.84 5.84
CA ALA A 99 -0.16 -1.02 7.23
C ALA A 99 0.35 -2.33 7.86
N VAL A 100 0.48 -3.40 7.06
CA VAL A 100 0.86 -4.73 7.54
C VAL A 100 2.38 -4.94 7.57
N ASN A 101 3.15 -4.18 6.78
CA ASN A 101 4.60 -4.34 6.70
C ASN A 101 5.37 -3.57 7.78
N ASP A 102 6.45 -4.19 8.26
CA ASP A 102 7.36 -3.62 9.28
C ASP A 102 8.31 -2.55 8.72
N SER A 103 8.31 -2.35 7.40
CA SER A 103 9.11 -1.37 6.66
C SER A 103 8.21 -0.38 5.92
N GLY A 104 7.09 0.00 6.57
CA GLY A 104 5.87 0.55 5.98
C GLY A 104 6.06 1.49 4.78
N THR A 105 7.04 2.39 4.81
CA THR A 105 7.30 3.39 3.76
C THR A 105 7.73 2.85 2.39
N ALA A 106 8.30 1.64 2.29
CA ALA A 106 8.76 1.10 1.01
C ALA A 106 7.62 0.68 0.08
N ILE A 107 6.50 0.20 0.64
CA ILE A 107 5.36 -0.34 -0.12
C ILE A 107 4.74 0.71 -1.05
N PRO A 108 4.38 1.93 -0.59
CA PRO A 108 3.82 2.94 -1.48
C PRO A 108 4.80 3.41 -2.56
N ALA A 109 6.10 3.47 -2.25
CA ALA A 109 7.12 3.85 -3.23
C ALA A 109 7.22 2.83 -4.38
N ILE A 110 7.22 1.53 -4.06
CA ILE A 110 7.19 0.46 -5.07
C ILE A 110 5.89 0.49 -5.87
N GLY A 111 4.76 0.71 -5.19
CA GLY A 111 3.47 0.90 -5.84
C GLY A 111 3.47 2.05 -6.85
N ALA A 112 4.08 3.18 -6.49
CA ALA A 112 4.23 4.34 -7.35
C ALA A 112 5.14 4.04 -8.57
N MET A 113 6.25 3.32 -8.38
CA MET A 113 7.14 2.90 -9.49
C MET A 113 6.41 2.07 -10.54
N LEU A 114 5.40 1.29 -10.14
CA LEU A 114 4.54 0.55 -11.07
C LEU A 114 3.41 1.43 -11.64
N ALA A 115 2.69 2.14 -10.79
CA ALA A 115 1.47 2.85 -11.16
C ALA A 115 1.74 4.05 -12.07
N ILE A 116 2.78 4.84 -11.79
CA ILE A 116 3.11 6.06 -12.54
C ILE A 116 3.33 5.78 -14.04
N PRO A 117 4.25 4.88 -14.45
CA PRO A 117 4.49 4.64 -15.87
C PRO A 117 3.26 4.06 -16.58
N LEU A 118 2.48 3.18 -15.91
CA LEU A 118 1.26 2.62 -16.48
C LEU A 118 0.17 3.67 -16.72
N VAL A 119 -0.01 4.58 -15.75
CA VAL A 119 -0.97 5.67 -15.84
C VAL A 119 -0.57 6.65 -16.95
N ILE A 120 0.72 6.97 -17.07
CA ILE A 120 1.25 7.80 -18.16
C ILE A 120 0.99 7.12 -19.51
N ALA A 121 1.34 5.85 -19.66
CA ALA A 121 1.13 5.10 -20.90
C ALA A 121 -0.34 5.05 -21.31
N ALA A 122 -1.25 4.77 -20.36
CA ALA A 122 -2.69 4.76 -20.62
C ALA A 122 -3.22 6.15 -21.02
N SER A 123 -2.71 7.21 -20.39
CA SER A 123 -3.07 8.59 -20.69
C SER A 123 -2.58 9.02 -22.08
N MET A 124 -1.34 8.67 -22.44
CA MET A 124 -0.79 8.95 -23.78
C MET A 124 -1.54 8.20 -24.88
N ARG A 125 -1.88 6.93 -24.63
CA ARG A 125 -2.67 6.14 -25.58
C ARG A 125 -4.06 6.74 -25.80
N ALA A 126 -4.71 7.20 -24.74
CA ALA A 126 -6.01 7.84 -24.86
C ALA A 126 -5.97 9.12 -25.71
N LEU A 127 -4.89 9.91 -25.61
CA LEU A 127 -4.70 11.11 -26.44
C LEU A 127 -4.45 10.77 -27.92
N GLN A 128 -3.66 9.74 -28.20
CA GLN A 128 -3.38 9.31 -29.58
C GLN A 128 -4.64 8.79 -30.30
N ASP A 129 -5.58 8.19 -29.56
CA ASP A 129 -6.84 7.69 -30.10
C ASP A 129 -7.93 8.81 -30.18
N ASP A 130 -7.59 10.06 -29.83
CA ASP A 130 -8.46 11.26 -29.88
C ASP A 130 -8.10 12.20 -31.05
N ASP A 131 -6.88 12.12 -31.59
CA ASP A 131 -6.39 12.80 -32.81
C ASP A 131 -6.72 12.01 -34.08
#